data_AF-A0A6I7XWB3-F1
#
_entry.id   AF-A0A6I7XWB3-F1
#
_cell.length_a   1.000
_cell.length_b   1.000
_cell.length_c   1.000
_cell.angle_alpha   90.00
_cell.angle_beta   90.00
_cell.angle_gamma   90.00
#
_symmetry.space_group_name_H-M   'P 1'
#
loop_
_entity.id
_entity.type
_entity.pdbx_description
1 polymer ?
#
loop_
_entity_poly.entity_id
_entity_poly.type
_entity_poly.pdbx_seq_one_letter_code
_entity_poly.pdbx_strand_id
1 'polypeptide(L)'
;MSTKKERQKIVADKTEAEKNRILKIMRDADIYTLTLDPLIESYLDIFEVYMTMFIEWKEKGFPATQQHTNKAGATNNSKHPLAQQVETWSDKKTKALDLLGLTNRAKAGRQITGGSSVRKDEELQKPKATVSPLDKHRSKWRNAT
;
A
#
# COMPACT_ATOMS: atom_id res chain seq x y z
N MET A 1 29.39 -13.92 0.74
CA MET A 1 28.71 -12.65 1.08
C MET A 1 28.68 -11.80 -0.17
N SER A 2 27.51 -11.36 -0.62
CA SER A 2 27.40 -10.46 -1.77
C SER A 2 28.00 -9.10 -1.45
N THR A 3 28.52 -8.40 -2.46
CA THR A 3 29.03 -7.03 -2.27
C THR A 3 27.86 -6.07 -2.03
N LYS A 4 28.13 -4.90 -1.41
CA LYS A 4 27.10 -3.86 -1.21
C LYS A 4 26.44 -3.43 -2.54
N LYS A 5 27.24 -3.35 -3.61
CA LYS A 5 26.75 -3.01 -4.96
C LYS A 5 25.86 -4.11 -5.55
N GLU A 6 26.22 -5.38 -5.37
CA GLU A 6 25.36 -6.50 -5.76
C GLU A 6 24.02 -6.48 -5.02
N ARG A 7 24.03 -6.23 -3.70
CA ARG A 7 22.79 -6.09 -2.92
C ARG A 7 21.90 -4.98 -3.45
N GLN A 8 22.47 -3.80 -3.71
CA GLN A 8 21.73 -2.67 -4.27
C GLN A 8 21.09 -3.00 -5.62
N LYS A 9 21.82 -3.69 -6.50
CA LYS A 9 21.28 -4.14 -7.78
C LYS A 9 20.11 -5.12 -7.60
N ILE A 10 20.28 -6.14 -6.76
CA ILE A 10 19.23 -7.12 -6.47
C ILE A 10 17.97 -6.43 -5.90
N VAL A 11 18.16 -5.45 -5.01
CA VAL A 11 17.05 -4.70 -4.43
C VAL A 11 16.35 -3.85 -5.49
N ALA A 12 17.09 -3.12 -6.33
CA ALA A 12 16.53 -2.32 -7.42
C ALA A 12 15.70 -3.17 -8.39
N ASP A 13 16.26 -4.30 -8.86
CA ASP A 13 15.58 -5.23 -9.76
C ASP A 13 14.26 -5.74 -9.14
N LYS A 14 14.26 -6.02 -7.83
CA LYS A 14 13.06 -6.47 -7.10
C LYS A 14 12.04 -5.35 -6.89
N THR A 15 12.49 -4.13 -6.61
CA THR A 15 11.60 -2.97 -6.44
C THR A 15 10.90 -2.64 -7.75
N GLU A 16 11.61 -2.71 -8.88
CA GLU A 16 11.02 -2.49 -10.20
C GLU A 16 10.01 -3.60 -10.57
N ALA A 17 10.36 -4.87 -10.30
CA ALA A 17 9.44 -5.98 -10.48
C ALA A 17 8.16 -5.83 -9.62
N GLU A 18 8.31 -5.39 -8.37
CA GLU A 18 7.18 -5.16 -7.46
C GLU A 18 6.31 -3.99 -7.91
N LYS A 19 6.91 -2.89 -8.38
CA LYS A 19 6.19 -1.75 -8.97
C LYS A 19 5.30 -2.22 -10.11
N ASN A 20 5.85 -2.97 -11.05
CA ASN A 20 5.11 -3.50 -12.20
C ASN A 20 3.99 -4.45 -11.76
N ARG A 21 4.25 -5.29 -10.75
CA ARG A 21 3.25 -6.20 -10.18
C ARG A 21 2.09 -5.44 -9.54
N ILE A 22 2.36 -4.45 -8.69
CA ILE A 22 1.34 -3.67 -7.97
C ILE A 22 0.49 -2.88 -8.96
N LEU A 23 1.12 -2.19 -9.91
CA LEU A 23 0.39 -1.45 -10.95
C LEU A 23 -0.49 -2.37 -11.79
N LYS A 24 0.00 -3.56 -12.14
CA LYS A 24 -0.82 -4.56 -12.85
C LYS A 24 -2.03 -4.98 -12.03
N ILE A 25 -1.84 -5.36 -10.77
CA ILE A 25 -2.94 -5.77 -9.88
C ILE A 25 -3.97 -4.64 -9.72
N MET A 26 -3.53 -3.40 -9.51
CA MET A 26 -4.42 -2.27 -9.33
C MET A 26 -5.22 -1.92 -10.60
N ARG A 27 -4.62 -2.09 -11.79
CA ARG A 27 -5.30 -1.92 -13.08
C ARG A 27 -6.29 -3.05 -13.34
N ASP A 28 -5.86 -4.30 -13.12
CA ASP A 28 -6.71 -5.49 -13.33
C ASP A 28 -7.93 -5.48 -12.39
N ALA A 29 -7.79 -4.90 -11.19
CA ALA A 29 -8.87 -4.74 -10.21
C ALA A 29 -9.66 -3.43 -10.35
N ASP A 30 -9.34 -2.55 -11.31
CA ASP A 30 -9.98 -1.24 -11.52
C ASP A 30 -10.03 -0.35 -10.27
N ILE A 31 -8.97 -0.40 -9.45
CA ILE A 31 -8.80 0.41 -8.24
C ILE A 31 -7.72 1.48 -8.39
N TYR A 32 -6.99 1.48 -9.50
CA TYR A 32 -5.93 2.45 -9.75
C TYR A 32 -6.51 3.84 -9.98
N THR A 33 -6.01 4.82 -9.23
CA THR A 33 -6.26 6.25 -9.46
C THR A 33 -4.95 7.00 -9.38
N LEU A 34 -4.79 8.06 -10.19
CA LEU A 34 -3.59 8.89 -10.22
C LEU A 34 -3.27 9.49 -8.83
N THR A 35 -4.29 9.70 -8.01
CA THR A 35 -4.15 10.20 -6.62
C THR A 35 -3.45 9.21 -5.68
N LEU A 36 -3.32 7.94 -6.06
CA LEU A 36 -2.60 6.92 -5.29
C LEU A 36 -1.10 6.89 -5.59
N ASP A 37 -0.62 7.58 -6.63
CA ASP A 37 0.79 7.56 -7.02
C ASP A 37 1.75 7.89 -5.85
N PRO A 38 1.53 8.95 -5.03
CA PRO A 38 2.39 9.22 -3.89
C PRO A 38 2.40 8.10 -2.83
N LEU A 39 1.29 7.38 -2.69
CA LEU A 39 1.17 6.24 -1.76
C LEU A 39 1.87 5.00 -2.33
N ILE A 40 1.81 4.80 -3.65
CA ILE A 40 2.55 3.73 -4.35
C ILE A 40 4.06 3.99 -4.24
N GLU A 41 4.51 5.22 -4.45
CA GLU A 41 5.92 5.60 -4.27
C GLU A 41 6.39 5.34 -2.84
N SER A 42 5.63 5.80 -1.85
CA SER A 42 5.92 5.54 -0.43
C SER A 42 5.97 4.05 -0.10
N TYR A 43 5.08 3.24 -0.70
CA TYR A 43 5.11 1.79 -0.56
C TYR A 43 6.39 1.17 -1.13
N LEU A 44 6.83 1.64 -2.31
CA LEU A 44 8.04 1.14 -2.96
C LEU A 44 9.30 1.52 -2.16
N ASP A 45 9.36 2.72 -1.59
CA ASP A 45 10.45 3.11 -0.69
C ASP A 45 10.50 2.19 0.55
N ILE A 46 9.34 1.90 1.15
CA ILE A 46 9.23 0.96 2.27
C ILE A 46 9.70 -0.44 1.85
N PHE A 47 9.30 -0.89 0.66
CA PHE A 47 9.67 -2.19 0.12
C PHE A 47 11.17 -2.30 -0.10
N GLU A 48 11.81 -1.26 -0.65
CA GLU A 48 13.25 -1.19 -0.88
C GLU A 48 14.05 -1.31 0.43
N VAL A 49 13.64 -0.55 1.45
CA VAL A 49 14.28 -0.60 2.78
C VAL A 49 14.08 -1.98 3.43
N TYR A 50 12.88 -2.53 3.36
CA TYR A 50 12.58 -3.89 3.83
C TYR A 50 13.49 -4.92 3.17
N MET A 51 13.60 -4.89 1.83
CA MET A 51 14.39 -5.86 1.07
C MET A 51 15.88 -5.77 1.39
N THR A 52 16.40 -4.55 1.57
CA THR A 52 17.79 -4.32 1.98
C THR A 52 18.07 -4.99 3.33
N MET A 53 17.26 -4.73 4.34
CA MET A 53 17.40 -5.31 5.68
C MET A 53 17.21 -6.83 5.68
N PHE A 54 16.25 -7.32 4.90
CA PHE A 54 15.96 -8.75 4.78
C PHE A 54 17.13 -9.53 4.16
N ILE A 55 17.75 -9.00 3.10
CA ILE A 55 18.91 -9.63 2.47
C ILE A 55 20.09 -9.68 3.44
N GLU A 56 20.39 -8.57 4.14
CA GLU A 56 21.48 -8.56 5.13
C GLU A 56 21.22 -9.53 6.29
N TRP A 57 19.97 -9.65 6.74
CA TRP A 57 19.59 -10.60 7.77
C TRP A 57 19.70 -12.05 7.28
N LYS A 58 19.28 -12.32 6.04
CA LYS A 58 19.41 -13.61 5.38
C LYS A 58 20.87 -14.04 5.23
N GLU A 59 21.75 -13.13 4.81
CA GLU A 59 23.19 -13.42 4.64
C GLU A 59 23.87 -13.78 5.97
N LYS A 60 23.36 -13.28 7.09
CA LYS A 60 23.80 -13.66 8.44
C LYS A 60 23.20 -14.98 8.95
N GLY A 61 22.34 -15.62 8.17
CA GLY A 61 21.67 -16.87 8.57
C GLY A 61 20.45 -16.66 9.46
N PHE A 62 19.76 -15.51 9.35
CA PHE A 62 18.58 -15.17 10.15
C PHE A 62 18.78 -15.29 11.68
N PRO A 63 19.83 -14.69 12.26
CA PRO A 63 20.03 -14.72 13.70
C PRO A 63 18.83 -14.08 14.41
N ALA A 64 18.19 -14.83 15.31
CA ALA A 64 17.06 -14.33 16.09
C ALA A 64 17.52 -13.40 17.22
N THR A 65 18.65 -13.73 17.84
CA THR A 65 19.19 -13.04 19.02
C THR A 65 20.65 -12.65 18.84
N GLN A 66 21.08 -11.63 19.57
CA GLN A 66 22.47 -11.27 19.78
C GLN A 66 22.75 -11.18 21.28
N GLN A 67 23.94 -11.60 21.69
CA GLN A 67 24.41 -11.37 23.07
C GLN A 67 24.77 -9.90 23.25
N HIS A 68 24.32 -9.33 24.36
CA HIS A 68 24.63 -7.96 24.75
C HIS A 68 25.07 -7.94 26.22
N THR A 69 26.29 -7.48 26.44
CA THR A 69 26.82 -7.23 27.79
C THR A 69 26.48 -5.81 28.20
N ASN A 70 25.72 -5.68 29.29
CA ASN A 70 25.36 -4.37 29.82
C ASN A 70 26.53 -3.71 30.57
N LYS A 71 26.37 -2.43 30.96
CA LYS A 71 27.38 -1.70 31.74
C LYS A 71 27.70 -2.33 33.10
N ALA A 72 26.80 -3.16 33.63
CA ALA A 72 26.97 -3.87 34.89
C ALA A 72 27.66 -5.24 34.72
N GLY A 73 28.11 -5.60 33.51
CA GLY A 73 28.83 -6.84 33.22
C GLY A 73 27.94 -8.06 33.00
N ALA A 74 26.61 -7.95 33.09
CA ALA A 74 25.70 -9.06 32.80
C ALA A 74 25.50 -9.22 31.29
N THR A 75 25.63 -10.45 30.80
CA THR A 75 25.41 -10.80 29.38
C THR A 75 24.01 -11.36 29.19
N ASN A 76 23.17 -10.62 28.46
CA ASN A 76 21.80 -11.00 28.17
C ASN A 76 21.61 -11.26 26.66
N ASN A 77 20.68 -12.15 26.33
CA ASN A 77 20.22 -12.29 24.95
C ASN A 77 19.22 -11.18 24.64
N SER A 78 19.46 -10.45 23.56
CA SER A 78 18.57 -9.43 23.02
C SER A 78 18.18 -9.80 21.59
N LYS A 79 17.06 -9.28 21.10
CA LYS A 79 16.63 -9.52 19.72
C LYS A 79 17.64 -8.92 18.75
N HIS A 80 17.92 -9.64 17.66
CA HIS A 80 18.87 -9.15 16.67
C HIS A 80 18.34 -7.84 16.01
N PRO A 81 19.14 -6.77 15.90
CA PRO A 81 18.68 -5.48 15.38
C PRO A 81 18.08 -5.56 13.98
N LEU A 82 18.67 -6.38 13.09
CA LEU A 82 18.10 -6.61 11.75
C LEU A 82 16.75 -7.34 11.81
N ALA A 83 16.56 -8.29 12.74
CA ALA A 83 15.27 -8.96 12.89
C ALA A 83 14.19 -7.96 13.34
N GLN A 84 14.53 -7.07 14.27
CA GLN A 84 13.63 -6.00 14.71
C GLN A 84 13.30 -5.00 13.57
N GLN A 85 14.28 -4.63 12.76
CA GLN A 85 14.08 -3.75 11.61
C GLN A 85 13.20 -4.40 10.54
N VAL A 86 13.47 -5.66 10.19
CA VAL A 86 12.67 -6.43 9.22
C VAL A 86 11.21 -6.52 9.66
N GLU A 87 10.94 -6.80 10.95
CA GLU A 87 9.59 -6.81 11.51
C GLU A 87 8.93 -5.43 11.39
N THR A 88 9.62 -4.38 11.82
CA THR A 88 9.10 -3.00 11.78
C THR A 88 8.73 -2.57 10.35
N TRP A 89 9.59 -2.88 9.37
CA TRP A 89 9.34 -2.53 7.98
C TRP A 89 8.30 -3.44 7.33
N SER A 90 8.22 -4.71 7.73
CA SER A 90 7.14 -5.62 7.31
C SER A 90 5.77 -5.11 7.72
N ASP A 91 5.64 -4.59 8.95
CA ASP A 91 4.39 -4.01 9.44
C ASP A 91 4.01 -2.74 8.67
N LYS A 92 4.98 -1.86 8.41
CA LYS A 92 4.77 -0.65 7.60
C LYS A 92 4.37 -1.00 6.16
N LYS A 93 5.02 -2.00 5.57
CA LYS A 93 4.72 -2.51 4.23
C LYS A 93 3.28 -3.02 4.16
N THR A 94 2.87 -3.83 5.13
CA THR A 94 1.50 -4.36 5.20
C THR A 94 0.47 -3.24 5.37
N LYS A 95 0.75 -2.25 6.21
CA LYS A 95 -0.12 -1.06 6.37
C LYS A 95 -0.25 -0.26 5.08
N ALA A 96 0.83 -0.07 4.33
CA ALA A 96 0.79 0.62 3.05
C ALA A 96 -0.04 -0.16 2.00
N LEU A 97 0.08 -1.49 1.96
CA LEU A 97 -0.79 -2.34 1.14
C LEU A 97 -2.27 -2.27 1.55
N ASP A 98 -2.56 -2.24 2.85
CA ASP A 98 -3.91 -2.03 3.39
C ASP A 98 -4.50 -0.67 2.96
N LEU A 99 -3.68 0.37 2.87
CA LEU A 99 -4.09 1.69 2.41
C LEU A 99 -4.34 1.72 0.89
N LEU A 100 -3.55 0.98 0.11
CA LEU A 100 -3.74 0.80 -1.33
C LEU A 100 -4.94 -0.11 -1.68
N GLY A 101 -5.59 -0.73 -0.68
CA GLY A 101 -6.71 -1.63 -0.90
C GLY A 101 -6.30 -2.98 -1.49
N LEU A 102 -5.04 -3.37 -1.33
CA LEU A 102 -4.46 -4.59 -1.92
C LEU A 102 -4.47 -5.79 -0.97
N THR A 103 -5.19 -5.70 0.14
CA THR A 103 -5.31 -6.79 1.11
C THR A 103 -6.76 -7.21 1.27
N ASN A 104 -6.98 -8.49 1.58
CA ASN A 104 -8.30 -9.07 1.83
C ASN A 104 -8.95 -8.59 3.13
N ARG A 105 -8.38 -7.57 3.79
CA ARG A 105 -8.96 -6.99 5.00
C ARG A 105 -10.22 -6.27 4.58
N ALA A 106 -11.37 -6.95 4.73
CA ALA A 106 -12.67 -6.45 4.37
C ALA A 106 -12.91 -5.08 5.02
N LYS A 107 -12.61 -4.00 4.31
CA LYS A 107 -13.08 -2.69 4.68
C LYS A 107 -14.55 -2.67 4.33
N ALA A 108 -15.39 -2.88 5.34
CA ALA A 108 -16.81 -2.54 5.26
C ALA A 108 -16.91 -1.05 4.88
N GLY A 109 -17.13 -0.80 3.59
CA GLY A 109 -17.19 0.53 3.00
C GLY A 109 -16.06 0.79 1.99
N ARG A 110 -16.47 1.20 0.80
CA ARG A 110 -15.63 1.67 -0.31
C ARG A 110 -14.86 2.91 0.15
N GLN A 111 -13.68 2.73 0.73
CA GLN A 111 -12.87 3.85 1.19
C GLN A 111 -12.07 4.36 -0.01
N ILE A 112 -12.63 5.32 -0.73
CA ILE A 112 -11.95 6.02 -1.82
C ILE A 112 -10.88 6.90 -1.18
N THR A 113 -9.65 6.39 -1.08
CA THR A 113 -8.47 7.17 -0.69
C THR A 113 -8.04 7.98 -1.92
N GLY A 114 -8.71 9.11 -2.15
CA GLY A 114 -8.43 9.95 -3.32
C GLY A 114 -9.53 10.92 -3.74
N GLY A 115 -10.58 11.09 -2.95
CA GLY A 115 -11.63 12.07 -3.17
C GLY A 115 -12.25 12.45 -1.84
N SER A 116 -12.69 13.71 -1.72
CA SER A 116 -13.27 14.34 -0.52
C SER A 116 -14.05 13.34 0.34
N SER A 117 -13.75 13.34 1.64
CA SER A 117 -14.33 12.46 2.66
C SER A 117 -15.87 12.53 2.63
N VAL A 118 -16.51 11.66 1.85
CA VAL A 118 -17.94 11.40 1.97
C VAL A 118 -18.12 10.70 3.31
N ARG A 119 -18.84 11.37 4.22
CA ARG A 119 -19.19 10.82 5.53
C ARG A 119 -20.03 9.57 5.30
N LYS A 120 -19.82 8.53 6.12
CA LYS A 120 -20.50 7.23 6.00
C LYS A 120 -22.04 7.32 6.13
N ASP A 121 -22.54 8.46 6.59
CA ASP A 121 -23.96 8.68 6.89
C ASP A 121 -24.73 9.41 5.78
N GLU A 122 -24.07 9.76 4.66
CA GLU A 122 -24.74 10.40 3.52
C GLU A 122 -25.10 9.36 2.46
N GLU A 123 -26.40 9.07 2.33
CA GLU A 123 -26.92 8.40 1.15
C GLU A 123 -26.60 9.25 -0.08
N LEU A 124 -25.78 8.70 -0.98
CA LEU A 124 -25.46 9.28 -2.29
C LEU A 124 -26.75 9.37 -3.11
N GLN A 125 -27.47 10.49 -2.99
CA GLN A 125 -28.54 10.81 -3.93
C GLN A 125 -27.90 11.08 -5.28
N LYS A 126 -28.21 10.23 -6.27
CA LYS A 126 -27.85 10.51 -7.67
C LYS A 126 -28.30 11.93 -7.99
N PRO A 127 -27.45 12.79 -8.56
CA PRO A 127 -27.87 14.13 -8.94
C PRO A 127 -29.10 13.99 -9.83
N LYS A 128 -30.22 14.62 -9.42
CA LYS A 128 -31.45 14.63 -10.23
C LYS A 128 -31.07 15.17 -11.60
N ALA A 129 -31.24 14.35 -12.63
CA ALA A 129 -31.02 14.78 -14.01
C ALA A 129 -31.81 16.06 -14.24
N THR A 130 -31.12 17.15 -14.57
CA THR A 130 -31.76 18.41 -14.94
C THR A 130 -32.48 18.18 -16.25
N VAL A 131 -33.80 17.99 -16.17
CA VAL A 131 -34.65 17.78 -17.34
C VAL A 131 -34.52 19.01 -18.24
N SER A 132 -34.01 18.82 -19.46
CA SER A 132 -33.87 19.88 -20.45
C SER A 132 -35.24 20.54 -20.72
N PRO A 133 -35.30 21.86 -20.95
CA PRO A 133 -36.55 22.53 -21.35
C PRO A 133 -37.24 21.85 -22.55
N LEU A 134 -36.45 21.24 -23.45
CA LEU A 134 -36.95 20.48 -24.60
C LEU A 134 -37.66 19.18 -24.21
N ASP A 135 -37.21 18.50 -23.16
CA ASP A 135 -37.82 17.24 -22.70
C ASP A 135 -39.19 17.50 -22.05
N LYS A 136 -39.34 18.64 -21.36
CA LYS A 136 -40.64 19.11 -20.85
C LYS A 136 -41.62 19.44 -21.98
N HIS A 137 -41.11 19.99 -23.08
CA HIS A 137 -41.95 20.26 -24.24
C HIS A 137 -42.38 18.94 -24.90
N ARG A 138 -41.46 18.00 -25.10
CA ARG A 138 -41.77 16.68 -25.71
C ARG A 138 -42.78 15.87 -24.92
N SER A 139 -42.74 15.89 -23.59
CA SER A 139 -43.71 15.16 -22.75
C SER A 139 -45.13 15.74 -22.83
N LYS A 140 -45.26 17.07 -22.97
CA LYS A 140 -46.56 17.75 -23.12
C LYS A 140 -47.31 17.32 -24.38
N TRP A 141 -46.59 17.10 -25.48
CA TRP A 141 -47.19 16.71 -26.77
C TRP A 141 -47.35 15.19 -26.91
N ARG A 142 -46.59 14.38 -26.16
CA ARG A 142 -46.72 12.91 -26.16
C ARG A 142 -47.91 12.37 -25.37
N ASN A 143 -48.45 13.15 -24.42
CA ASN A 143 -49.58 12.75 -23.58
C ASN A 143 -50.92 13.38 -24.02
N ALA A 144 -50.97 13.97 -25.22
CA ALA A 144 -52.18 14.52 -25.81
C ALA A 144 -52.81 13.51 -26.77
N THR A 145 -53.36 12.43 -26.20
CA THR A 145 -54.29 11.46 -26.80
C THR A 145 -55.08 10.84 -25.66
#